data_AF-A0A356VZH1-F1
#
_entry.id   AF-A0A356VZH1-F1
#
_cell.length_a   1.000
_cell.length_b   1.000
_cell.length_c   1.000
_cell.angle_alpha   90.00
_cell.angle_beta   90.00
_cell.angle_gamma   90.00
#
_symmetry.space_group_name_H-M   'P 1'
#
loop_
_entity.id
_entity.type
_entity.pdbx_description
1 polymer ?
#
loop_
_entity_poly.entity_id
_entity_poly.type
_entity_poly.pdbx_seq_one_letter_code
_entity_poly.pdbx_strand_id
1 'polypeptide(L)'
;ETGVISSLSEISAVGHRIAQGGSLFRQSVLVTDEVLRGIQSLIPLAPLHNKPEADAILACREVFGKKMPQCVVFDTSFHATMPEKAYLYAIPYEYYEKYKIRR
;
A
#
# COMPACT_ATOMS: atom_id res chain seq x y z
N GLU A 1 4.30 34.91 2.46
CA GLU A 1 3.80 33.60 2.04
C GLU A 1 2.37 33.42 2.52
N THR A 2 1.55 32.69 1.76
CA THR A 2 0.19 32.32 2.16
C THR A 2 0.21 30.83 2.49
N GLY A 3 0.05 30.49 3.78
CA GLY A 3 -0.12 29.11 4.26
C GLY A 3 -1.58 28.79 4.53
N VAL A 4 -1.92 27.50 4.64
CA VAL A 4 -3.28 27.03 4.98
C VAL A 4 -3.40 26.46 6.40
N ILE A 5 -2.28 26.33 7.11
CA ILE A 5 -2.18 25.89 8.50
C ILE A 5 -1.10 26.71 9.20
N SER A 6 -1.23 26.90 10.51
CA SER A 6 -0.29 27.65 11.35
C SER A 6 0.81 26.77 11.96
N SER A 7 0.59 25.45 12.01
CA SER A 7 1.50 24.46 12.60
C SER A 7 1.31 23.07 12.01
N LEU A 8 2.34 22.22 12.05
CA LEU A 8 2.23 20.80 11.66
C LEU A 8 1.24 20.01 12.53
N SER A 9 0.98 20.47 13.77
CA SER A 9 0.01 19.84 14.68
C SER A 9 -1.44 19.96 14.24
N GLU A 10 -1.76 20.81 13.25
CA GLU A 10 -3.10 20.88 12.66
C GLU A 10 -3.41 19.70 11.73
N ILE A 11 -2.37 18.98 11.26
CA ILE A 11 -2.53 17.79 10.44
C ILE A 11 -2.91 16.62 11.36
N SER A 12 -4.13 16.09 11.21
CA SER A 12 -4.63 15.00 12.06
C SER A 12 -4.18 13.60 11.63
N ALA A 13 -3.88 13.41 10.35
CA ALA A 13 -3.43 12.15 9.78
C ALA A 13 -2.84 12.35 8.37
N VAL A 14 -2.13 11.34 7.86
CA VAL A 14 -1.64 11.28 6.47
C VAL A 14 -2.20 10.05 5.76
N GLY A 15 -2.67 10.23 4.53
CA GLY A 15 -3.10 9.13 3.67
C GLY A 15 -2.09 8.90 2.53
N HIS A 16 -1.72 7.65 2.31
CA HIS A 16 -0.81 7.22 1.25
C HIS A 16 -1.55 6.30 0.28
N ARG A 17 -1.37 6.52 -1.02
CA ARG A 17 -1.93 5.65 -2.06
C ARG A 17 -0.87 4.64 -2.48
N ILE A 18 -1.20 3.36 -2.46
CA ILE A 18 -0.32 2.28 -2.88
C ILE A 18 -0.90 1.59 -4.10
N ALA A 19 -0.14 1.52 -5.18
CA ALA A 19 -0.61 0.92 -6.44
C ALA A 19 -0.93 -0.58 -6.29
N GLN A 20 -0.14 -1.34 -5.52
CA GLN A 20 -0.27 -2.79 -5.42
C GLN A 20 -0.27 -3.29 -3.98
N GLY A 21 -1.42 -3.80 -3.51
CA GLY A 21 -1.60 -4.41 -2.17
C GLY A 21 -1.51 -5.94 -2.13
N GLY A 22 -1.40 -6.57 -3.29
CA GLY A 22 -1.29 -8.01 -3.48
C GLY A 22 -2.50 -8.75 -2.95
N SER A 23 -2.32 -10.02 -2.64
CA SER A 23 -3.28 -10.78 -1.83
C SER A 23 -3.18 -10.47 -0.33
N LEU A 24 -2.17 -9.68 0.09
CA LEU A 24 -1.91 -9.35 1.49
C LEU A 24 -2.89 -8.30 2.02
N PHE A 25 -3.14 -7.25 1.24
CA PHE A 25 -3.95 -6.10 1.67
C PHE A 25 -5.25 -6.02 0.90
N ARG A 26 -6.35 -6.43 1.56
CA ARG A 26 -7.71 -6.46 0.99
C ARG A 26 -8.52 -5.20 1.30
N GLN A 27 -7.98 -4.31 2.12
CA GLN A 27 -8.61 -3.06 2.55
C GLN A 27 -7.53 -2.07 2.98
N SER A 28 -7.94 -0.82 3.21
CA SER A 28 -7.05 0.20 3.77
C SER A 28 -6.66 -0.15 5.21
N VAL A 29 -5.42 0.11 5.60
CA VAL A 29 -4.90 -0.20 6.94
C VAL A 29 -4.03 0.93 7.47
N LEU A 30 -3.93 1.02 8.81
CA LEU A 30 -2.97 1.92 9.43
C LEU A 30 -1.53 1.44 9.18
N VAL A 31 -0.62 2.38 8.99
CA VAL A 31 0.79 2.08 8.80
C VAL A 31 1.39 1.56 10.11
N THR A 32 1.95 0.36 10.03
CA THR A 32 2.82 -0.24 11.04
C THR A 32 4.12 -0.69 10.39
N ASP A 33 5.13 -1.08 11.18
CA ASP A 33 6.36 -1.64 10.63
C ASP A 33 6.10 -2.95 9.85
N GLU A 34 5.07 -3.71 10.24
CA GLU A 34 4.63 -4.90 9.51
C GLU A 34 3.98 -4.57 8.17
N VAL A 35 3.08 -3.57 8.16
CA VAL A 35 2.46 -3.08 6.91
C VAL A 35 3.52 -2.59 5.94
N LEU A 36 4.51 -1.83 6.42
CA LEU A 36 5.60 -1.34 5.58
C LEU A 36 6.44 -2.49 4.99
N ARG A 37 6.78 -3.52 5.79
CA ARG A 37 7.45 -4.73 5.28
C ARG A 37 6.60 -5.45 4.24
N GLY A 38 5.27 -5.52 4.46
CA GLY A 38 4.33 -6.07 3.49
C GLY A 38 4.37 -5.33 2.16
N ILE A 39 4.30 -3.99 2.18
CA ILE A 39 4.40 -3.14 0.98
C ILE A 39 5.74 -3.35 0.26
N GLN A 40 6.84 -3.42 1.01
CA GLN A 40 8.18 -3.68 0.45
C GLN A 40 8.27 -5.06 -0.23
N SER A 41 7.64 -6.09 0.36
CA SER A 41 7.61 -7.43 -0.24
C SER A 41 6.85 -7.48 -1.58
N LEU A 42 5.97 -6.50 -1.82
CA LEU A 42 5.17 -6.38 -3.04
C LEU A 42 5.83 -5.49 -4.12
N ILE A 43 7.01 -4.91 -3.85
CA ILE A 43 7.77 -4.13 -4.85
C ILE A 43 7.96 -4.90 -6.16
N PRO A 44 8.28 -6.21 -6.18
CA PRO A 44 8.41 -6.95 -7.44
C PRO A 44 7.14 -6.95 -8.32
N LEU A 45 5.95 -6.76 -7.73
CA LEU A 45 4.69 -6.67 -8.49
C LEU A 45 4.43 -5.29 -9.08
N ALA A 46 4.98 -4.23 -8.47
CA ALA A 46 4.83 -2.85 -8.94
C ALA A 46 6.09 -2.02 -8.63
N PRO A 47 7.23 -2.32 -9.26
CA PRO A 47 8.53 -1.80 -8.84
C PRO A 47 8.65 -0.28 -9.00
N LEU A 48 7.99 0.28 -10.03
CA LEU A 48 7.98 1.71 -10.31
C LEU A 48 7.07 2.52 -9.37
N HIS A 49 6.19 1.87 -8.62
CA HIS A 49 5.17 2.55 -7.80
C HIS A 49 5.36 2.27 -6.30
N ASN A 50 5.41 1.00 -5.89
CA ASN A 50 5.42 0.64 -4.47
C ASN A 50 6.69 1.08 -3.74
N LYS A 51 7.86 1.11 -4.42
CA LYS A 51 9.12 1.55 -3.78
C LYS A 51 9.10 3.05 -3.46
N PRO A 52 8.80 3.96 -4.42
CA PRO A 52 8.64 5.38 -4.09
C PRO A 52 7.61 5.65 -2.99
N GLU A 53 6.48 4.95 -3.00
CA GLU A 53 5.44 5.16 -1.97
C GLU A 53 5.89 4.68 -0.57
N ALA A 54 6.63 3.57 -0.49
CA ALA A 54 7.23 3.13 0.77
C ALA A 54 8.24 4.16 1.32
N ASP A 55 9.02 4.80 0.44
CA ASP A 55 9.94 5.87 0.83
C ASP A 55 9.18 7.11 1.31
N ALA A 56 8.05 7.47 0.69
CA ALA A 56 7.20 8.57 1.12
C ALA A 56 6.60 8.35 2.51
N ILE A 57 6.16 7.11 2.81
CA ILE A 57 5.70 6.74 4.18
C ILE A 57 6.83 6.95 5.19
N LEU A 58 8.05 6.49 4.87
CA LEU A 58 9.21 6.66 5.75
C LEU A 58 9.53 8.14 5.97
N ALA A 59 9.55 8.95 4.92
CA ALA A 59 9.77 10.39 5.01
C ALA A 59 8.69 11.09 5.87
N CYS A 60 7.42 10.73 5.71
CA CYS A 60 6.36 11.25 6.57
C CYS A 60 6.55 10.83 8.03
N ARG A 61 7.06 9.62 8.31
CA ARG A 61 7.37 9.19 9.69
C ARG A 61 8.55 9.95 10.29
N GLU A 62 9.53 10.35 9.49
CA GLU A 62 10.64 11.20 9.93
C GLU A 62 10.17 12.61 10.26
N VAL A 63 9.30 13.20 9.43
CA VAL A 63 8.78 14.57 9.61
C VAL A 63 7.74 14.66 10.73
N PHE A 64 6.73 13.79 10.73
CA PHE A 64 5.59 13.86 11.66
C PHE A 64 5.77 13.00 12.93
N GLY A 65 6.80 12.15 12.95
CA GLY A 65 7.03 11.19 14.02
C GLY A 65 6.09 9.98 13.96
N LYS A 66 6.47 8.92 14.70
CA LYS A 66 5.75 7.63 14.70
C LYS A 66 4.34 7.67 15.31
N LYS A 67 4.00 8.74 16.06
CA LYS A 67 2.69 8.87 16.72
C LYS A 67 1.60 9.43 15.79
N MET A 68 1.98 10.10 14.70
CA MET A 68 1.04 10.60 13.71
C MET A 68 0.33 9.43 13.01
N PRO A 69 -1.02 9.35 13.01
CA PRO A 69 -1.72 8.33 12.26
C PRO A 69 -1.44 8.46 10.76
N GLN A 70 -0.98 7.37 10.16
CA GLN A 70 -0.84 7.25 8.71
C GLN A 70 -1.64 6.05 8.23
N CYS A 71 -2.33 6.19 7.10
CA CYS A 71 -3.14 5.14 6.49
C CYS A 71 -2.65 4.86 5.08
N VAL A 72 -2.61 3.60 4.68
CA VAL A 72 -2.35 3.17 3.31
C VAL A 72 -3.63 2.69 2.65
N VAL A 73 -3.90 3.20 1.46
CA VAL A 73 -5.06 2.87 0.63
C VAL A 73 -4.54 2.21 -0.64
N PHE A 74 -4.95 0.97 -0.91
CA PHE A 74 -4.44 0.20 -2.03
C PHE A 74 -5.38 0.26 -3.23
N ASP A 75 -4.89 0.59 -4.41
CA ASP A 75 -5.69 0.60 -5.65
C ASP A 75 -6.33 -0.77 -5.92
N THR A 76 -5.66 -1.85 -5.52
CA THR A 76 -6.12 -3.23 -5.71
C THR A 76 -7.17 -3.67 -4.70
N SER A 77 -7.35 -2.95 -3.58
CA SER A 77 -8.21 -3.40 -2.48
C SER A 77 -9.67 -3.54 -2.90
N PHE A 78 -10.17 -2.65 -3.76
CA PHE A 78 -11.53 -2.73 -4.31
C PHE A 78 -11.80 -4.05 -5.06
N HIS A 79 -10.78 -4.61 -5.71
CA HIS A 79 -10.88 -5.85 -6.49
C HIS A 79 -10.70 -7.12 -5.64
N ALA A 80 -10.42 -7.01 -4.35
CA ALA A 80 -10.12 -8.15 -3.48
C ALA A 80 -11.32 -9.09 -3.25
N THR A 81 -12.52 -8.74 -3.69
CA THR A 81 -13.75 -9.55 -3.61
C THR A 81 -14.06 -10.33 -4.88
N MET A 82 -13.24 -10.20 -5.94
CA MET A 82 -13.42 -10.99 -7.16
C MET A 82 -13.41 -12.50 -6.86
N PRO A 83 -14.35 -13.28 -7.44
CA PRO A 83 -14.35 -14.73 -7.27
C PRO A 83 -13.20 -15.38 -8.05
N GLU A 84 -12.84 -16.59 -7.66
CA GLU A 84 -11.72 -17.35 -8.25
C GLU A 84 -11.80 -17.49 -9.76
N LYS A 85 -12.98 -17.82 -10.28
CA LYS A 85 -13.26 -17.92 -11.72
C LYS A 85 -12.95 -16.63 -12.52
N ALA A 86 -12.79 -15.49 -11.85
CA ALA A 86 -12.56 -14.19 -12.48
C ALA A 86 -11.13 -13.65 -12.27
N TYR A 87 -10.39 -14.11 -11.26
CA TYR A 87 -9.01 -13.66 -11.04
C TYR A 87 -7.94 -14.67 -11.47
N LEU A 88 -8.29 -15.95 -11.62
CA LEU A 88 -7.35 -16.94 -12.13
C LEU A 88 -7.26 -16.86 -13.65
N TYR A 89 -6.03 -16.95 -14.16
CA TYR A 89 -5.76 -17.06 -15.58
C TYR A 89 -5.75 -18.53 -16.03
N ALA A 90 -6.08 -18.77 -17.30
CA ALA A 90 -6.02 -20.09 -17.93
C ALA A 90 -4.58 -20.48 -18.34
N ILE A 91 -3.67 -20.45 -17.36
CA ILE A 91 -2.24 -20.82 -17.46
C ILE A 91 -1.92 -21.85 -16.37
N PRO A 92 -0.74 -22.50 -16.38
CA PRO A 92 -0.38 -23.48 -15.34
C PRO A 92 -0.57 -22.94 -13.92
N TYR A 93 -1.31 -23.68 -13.10
CA TYR A 93 -1.71 -23.26 -11.75
C TYR A 93 -0.51 -22.97 -10.83
N GLU A 94 0.62 -23.64 -11.07
CA GLU A 94 1.89 -23.40 -10.38
C GLU A 94 2.35 -21.94 -10.41
N TYR A 95 2.00 -21.18 -11.46
CA TYR A 95 2.36 -19.76 -11.55
C TYR A 95 1.55 -18.90 -10.57
N TYR A 96 0.30 -19.25 -10.32
CA TYR A 96 -0.48 -18.64 -9.26
C TYR A 96 0.10 -19.00 -7.89
N GLU A 97 0.43 -20.28 -7.65
CA GLU A 97 0.92 -20.72 -6.34
C GLU A 97 2.29 -20.11 -5.99
N LYS A 98 3.23 -20.16 -6.94
CA LYS A 98 4.62 -19.76 -6.75
C LYS A 98 4.85 -18.26 -6.89
N TYR A 99 4.23 -17.62 -7.87
CA TYR A 99 4.50 -16.22 -8.22
C TYR A 99 3.31 -15.28 -7.96
N LYS A 100 2.17 -15.81 -7.49
CA LYS A 100 0.94 -15.06 -7.24
C LYS A 100 0.41 -14.35 -8.49
N ILE A 101 0.64 -14.94 -9.68
CA ILE A 101 0.09 -14.42 -10.94
C ILE A 101 -1.42 -14.63 -10.94
N ARG A 102 -2.15 -13.53 -10.87
CA ARG A 102 -3.61 -13.43 -10.88
C ARG A 102 -4.02 -12.03 -11.34
N ARG A 103 -5.31 -11.85 -11.60
CA ARG A 103 -5.91 -10.53 -11.75
C ARG A 103 -6.11 -9.85 -10.39
#